data_AF-A0ABC8D9M1-F1
#
_entry.id   AF-A0ABC8D9M1-F1
#
_cell.length_a   1.000
_cell.length_b   1.000
_cell.length_c   1.000
_cell.angle_alpha   90.00
_cell.angle_beta   90.00
_cell.angle_gamma   90.00
#
_symmetry.space_group_name_H-M   'P 1'
#
loop_
_entity.id
_entity.type
_entity.pdbx_description
1 polymer ?
#
loop_
_entity_poly.entity_id
_entity_poly.type
_entity_poly.pdbx_seq_one_letter_code
_entity_poly.pdbx_strand_id
1 'polypeptide(L)'
;MVRHKATFEGKVIKKSWTLGLCDALVPIEQQCEYQPFFEGIIDLDPIEIEGKVYIPGFNEYVVVTDRQRNTKNEWTYQTDKVIKTIEDKESLEKAIQTQEKIEKWNQQVKENYERFKEEEKRKASWWKRLIKKD
;
A
#
# COMPACT_ATOMS: atom_id res chain seq x y z
N MET A 1 39.66 19.75 6.49
CA MET A 1 38.39 19.01 6.67
C MET A 1 37.41 19.95 7.33
N VAL A 2 36.30 20.26 6.66
CA VAL A 2 35.27 21.15 7.20
C VAL A 2 34.27 20.29 7.96
N ARG A 3 34.26 20.40 9.28
CA ARG A 3 33.22 19.77 10.10
C ARG A 3 31.90 20.45 9.82
N HIS A 4 30.88 19.67 9.50
CA HIS A 4 29.54 20.21 9.33
C HIS A 4 28.50 19.31 9.99
N LYS A 5 27.38 19.92 10.39
CA LYS A 5 26.24 19.20 10.92
C LYS A 5 25.50 18.56 9.75
N ALA A 6 25.16 17.29 9.89
CA ALA A 6 24.41 16.51 8.93
C ALA A 6 23.18 15.88 9.60
N THR A 7 22.03 16.02 8.95
CA THR A 7 20.77 15.37 9.31
C THR A 7 20.41 14.39 8.20
N PHE A 8 20.15 13.14 8.55
CA PHE A 8 19.70 12.13 7.61
C PHE A 8 18.21 11.89 7.80
N GLU A 9 17.48 11.97 6.70
CA GLU A 9 16.05 11.75 6.64
C GLU A 9 15.73 10.47 5.89
N GLY A 10 14.72 9.76 6.36
CA GLY A 10 14.23 8.52 5.75
C GLY A 10 12.73 8.60 5.53
N LYS A 11 12.22 7.68 4.73
CA LYS A 11 10.83 7.61 4.28
C LYS A 11 9.93 7.07 5.39
N VAL A 12 8.85 7.81 5.64
CA VAL A 12 7.68 7.36 6.35
C VAL A 12 6.58 7.13 5.33
N ILE A 13 6.22 5.87 5.14
CA ILE A 13 5.26 5.45 4.12
C ILE A 13 3.90 5.31 4.78
N LYS A 14 2.90 6.05 4.30
CA LYS A 14 1.50 5.87 4.70
C LYS A 14 0.79 4.97 3.69
N LYS A 15 0.30 3.82 4.18
CA LYS A 15 -0.46 2.85 3.39
C LYS A 15 -1.93 2.90 3.81
N SER A 16 -2.81 3.09 2.83
CA SER A 16 -4.25 2.90 2.99
C SER A 16 -4.69 1.67 2.19
N TRP A 17 -5.87 1.14 2.48
CA TRP A 17 -6.41 -0.02 1.78
C TRP A 17 -7.68 0.34 1.01
N THR A 18 -7.82 -0.23 -0.18
CA THR A 18 -9.04 -0.15 -0.98
C THR A 18 -9.36 -1.48 -1.64
N LEU A 19 -10.52 -1.55 -2.30
CA LEU A 19 -10.87 -2.67 -3.17
C LEU A 19 -10.47 -2.35 -4.61
N GLY A 20 -9.62 -3.20 -5.18
CA GLY A 20 -9.20 -3.14 -6.58
C GLY A 20 -10.26 -3.68 -7.55
N LEU A 21 -9.89 -3.74 -8.85
CA LEU A 21 -10.77 -4.13 -9.96
C LEU A 21 -11.34 -5.57 -9.91
N CYS A 22 -11.02 -6.35 -8.89
CA CYS A 22 -11.55 -7.70 -8.67
C CYS A 22 -12.00 -7.91 -7.22
N ASP A 23 -12.41 -6.84 -6.54
CA ASP A 23 -12.81 -6.85 -5.12
C ASP A 23 -11.72 -7.37 -4.17
N ALA A 24 -10.48 -7.39 -4.64
CA ALA A 24 -9.31 -7.75 -3.84
C ALA A 24 -8.83 -6.55 -3.04
N LEU A 25 -8.40 -6.79 -1.80
CA LEU A 25 -7.73 -5.78 -0.98
C LEU A 25 -6.39 -5.39 -1.62
N VAL A 26 -6.28 -4.11 -1.99
CA VAL A 26 -5.05 -3.56 -2.58
C VAL A 26 -4.55 -2.43 -1.68
N PRO A 27 -3.26 -2.46 -1.27
CA PRO A 27 -2.64 -1.34 -0.58
C PRO A 27 -2.38 -0.20 -1.57
N ILE A 28 -2.81 1.01 -1.20
CA ILE A 28 -2.46 2.26 -1.87
C ILE A 28 -1.41 2.98 -1.02
N GLU A 29 -0.25 3.23 -1.60
CA GLU A 29 0.74 4.14 -1.03
C GLU A 29 0.29 5.58 -1.31
N GLN A 30 -0.22 6.27 -0.29
CA GLN A 30 -0.80 7.61 -0.46
C GLN A 30 0.27 8.71 -0.43
N GLN A 31 1.21 8.64 0.53
CA GLN A 31 2.20 9.69 0.75
C GLN A 31 3.50 9.12 1.32
N CYS A 32 4.62 9.61 0.79
CA CYS A 32 5.95 9.44 1.35
C CYS A 32 6.36 10.77 2.00
N GLU A 33 6.45 10.78 3.32
CA GLU A 33 7.02 11.89 4.08
C GLU A 33 8.47 11.54 4.45
N TYR A 34 9.35 12.53 4.53
CA TYR A 34 10.70 12.35 5.03
C TYR A 34 10.78 12.83 6.48
N GLN A 35 11.34 12.00 7.36
CA GLN A 35 11.56 12.35 8.77
C GLN A 35 13.03 12.15 9.14
N PRO A 36 13.60 13.02 10.00
CA PRO A 36 14.96 12.85 10.48
C PRO A 36 15.04 11.60 11.37
N PHE A 37 16.00 10.73 11.08
CA PHE A 37 16.28 9.55 11.91
C PHE A 37 17.68 9.58 12.51
N PHE A 38 18.59 10.37 11.97
CA PHE A 38 19.93 10.53 12.51
C PHE A 38 20.40 11.97 12.35
N GLU A 39 21.03 12.51 13.40
CA GLU A 39 21.75 13.78 13.37
C GLU A 39 23.15 13.56 13.89
N GLY A 40 24.15 14.12 13.19
CA GLY A 40 25.55 13.98 13.58
C GLY A 40 26.43 15.07 13.01
N ILE A 41 27.68 15.11 13.48
CA ILE A 41 28.73 15.92 12.87
C ILE A 41 29.54 14.98 11.99
N ILE A 42 29.74 15.36 10.73
CA ILE A 42 30.58 14.61 9.81
C ILE A 42 31.83 15.42 9.45
N ASP A 43 32.98 14.74 9.47
CA ASP A 43 34.30 15.29 9.16
C ASP A 43 34.70 14.99 7.69
N LEU A 44 33.70 14.75 6.84
CA LEU A 44 33.85 14.40 5.42
C LEU A 44 33.36 15.55 4.52
N ASP A 45 33.71 15.50 3.24
CA ASP A 45 33.09 16.35 2.24
C ASP A 45 31.59 16.00 2.08
N PRO A 46 30.76 16.93 1.58
CA PRO A 46 29.33 16.70 1.42
C PRO A 46 29.06 15.46 0.55
N ILE A 47 28.25 14.55 1.08
CA ILE A 47 27.91 13.29 0.38
C ILE A 47 27.20 13.61 -0.94
N GLU A 48 27.55 12.88 -2.00
CA GLU A 48 26.91 12.99 -3.31
C GLU A 48 25.58 12.26 -3.35
N ILE A 49 24.70 12.68 -4.27
CA ILE A 49 23.46 11.94 -4.57
C ILE A 49 23.88 10.58 -5.16
N GLU A 50 23.14 9.52 -4.79
CA GLU A 50 23.49 8.10 -5.01
C GLU A 50 24.70 7.61 -4.18
N GLY A 51 25.30 8.48 -3.37
CA GLY A 51 26.36 8.13 -2.43
C GLY A 51 25.88 7.15 -1.37
N LYS A 52 26.65 6.08 -1.17
CA LYS A 52 26.44 5.10 -0.10
C LYS A 52 27.16 5.55 1.16
N VAL A 53 26.41 5.65 2.26
CA VAL A 53 26.94 6.10 3.56
C VAL A 53 26.60 5.08 4.62
N TYR A 54 27.62 4.69 5.39
CA TYR A 54 27.43 3.91 6.60
C TYR A 54 27.06 4.82 7.76
N ILE A 55 25.96 4.53 8.47
CA ILE A 55 25.57 5.28 9.66
C ILE A 55 25.89 4.43 10.90
N PRO A 56 26.92 4.79 11.70
CA PRO A 56 27.39 3.97 12.83
C PRO A 56 26.34 3.77 13.94
N GLY A 57 25.37 4.69 14.07
CA GLY A 57 24.28 4.53 15.04
C GLY A 57 23.24 3.49 14.63
N PHE A 58 23.13 3.20 13.33
CA PHE A 58 22.15 2.27 12.77
C PHE A 58 22.80 0.98 12.22
N ASN A 59 24.13 0.93 12.17
CA ASN A 59 24.92 -0.15 11.58
C ASN A 59 24.46 -0.57 10.18
N GLU A 60 23.99 0.39 9.38
CA GLU A 60 23.41 0.14 8.06
C GLU A 60 23.97 1.13 7.03
N TYR A 61 24.08 0.67 5.79
CA TYR A 61 24.38 1.52 4.65
C TYR A 61 23.07 2.07 4.07
N VAL A 62 23.01 3.37 3.88
CA VAL A 62 21.91 4.07 3.22
C VAL A 62 22.40 4.74 1.96
N VAL A 63 21.51 4.89 0.98
CA VAL A 63 21.80 5.61 -0.26
C VAL A 63 21.17 6.99 -0.16
N VAL A 64 21.96 8.04 -0.38
CA VAL A 64 21.46 9.42 -0.44
C VAL A 64 20.69 9.60 -1.74
N THR A 65 19.41 9.94 -1.65
CA THR A 65 18.53 10.20 -2.81
C THR A 65 18.43 11.68 -3.14
N ASP A 66 18.56 12.55 -2.15
CA ASP A 66 18.60 14.01 -2.33
C ASP A 66 19.46 14.66 -1.23
N ARG A 67 19.99 15.85 -1.50
CA ARG A 67 20.76 16.63 -0.53
C ARG A 67 20.41 18.11 -0.59
N GLN A 68 20.28 18.71 0.58
CA GLN A 68 19.95 20.12 0.73
C GLN A 68 20.89 20.75 1.76
N ARG A 69 21.28 22.01 1.52
CA ARG A 69 22.13 22.77 2.45
C ARG A 69 21.39 24.01 2.88
N ASN A 70 21.31 24.25 4.18
CA ASN A 70 20.67 25.45 4.71
C ASN A 70 21.65 26.63 4.80
N THR A 71 21.12 27.80 5.16
CA THR A 71 21.90 29.05 5.33
C THR A 71 22.90 29.00 6.49
N LYS A 72 22.75 28.04 7.41
CA LYS A 72 23.63 27.81 8.56
C LYS A 72 24.74 26.79 8.29
N ASN A 73 24.93 26.38 7.03
CA ASN A 73 25.89 25.36 6.63
C ASN A 73 25.61 23.96 7.22
N GLU A 74 24.36 23.65 7.51
CA GLU A 74 23.91 22.32 7.90
C GLU A 74 23.37 21.60 6.66
N TRP A 75 23.71 20.33 6.55
CA TRP A 75 23.30 19.48 5.44
C TRP A 75 22.16 18.56 5.85
N THR A 76 21.14 18.47 5.00
CA THR A 76 20.07 17.47 5.11
C THR A 76 20.20 16.50 3.96
N TYR A 77 20.31 15.21 4.27
CA TYR A 77 20.41 14.13 3.31
C TYR A 77 19.16 13.29 3.36
N GLN A 78 18.36 13.29 2.29
CA GLN A 78 17.26 12.34 2.15
C GLN A 78 17.82 11.01 1.68
N THR A 79 17.29 9.93 2.24
CA THR A 79 17.78 8.58 1.98
C THR A 79 16.68 7.64 1.51
N ASP A 80 17.08 6.53 0.91
CA ASP A 80 16.19 5.43 0.51
C ASP A 80 15.61 4.67 1.71
N LYS A 81 16.16 4.88 2.91
CA LYS A 81 15.77 4.19 4.13
C LYS A 81 14.29 4.39 4.45
N VAL A 82 13.58 3.30 4.73
CA VAL A 82 12.22 3.36 5.29
C VAL A 82 12.32 3.30 6.81
N ILE A 83 11.89 4.36 7.49
CA ILE A 83 11.87 4.46 8.95
C ILE A 83 10.66 3.74 9.51
N LYS A 84 9.50 4.02 8.93
CA LYS A 84 8.22 3.48 9.43
C LYS A 84 7.23 3.36 8.29
N THR A 85 6.42 2.31 8.37
CA THR A 85 5.20 2.17 7.58
C THR A 85 4.01 2.34 8.52
N ILE A 86 3.15 3.31 8.23
CA ILE A 86 1.92 3.57 8.98
C ILE A 86 0.78 3.04 8.12
N GLU A 87 0.13 2.00 8.61
CA GLU A 87 -1.07 1.45 7.98
C GLU A 87 -2.31 2.10 8.57
N ASP A 88 -3.16 2.61 7.69
CA ASP A 88 -4.47 3.12 8.08
C ASP A 88 -5.44 1.96 8.32
N LYS A 89 -5.54 1.57 9.59
CA LYS A 89 -6.43 0.49 10.05
C LYS A 89 -7.90 0.75 9.74
N GLU A 90 -8.33 2.00 9.75
CA GLU A 90 -9.72 2.35 9.46
C GLU A 90 -10.05 2.07 7.98
N SER A 91 -9.13 2.42 7.08
CA SER A 91 -9.27 2.07 5.65
C SER A 91 -9.30 0.56 5.42
N LEU A 92 -8.48 -0.20 6.15
CA LEU A 92 -8.44 -1.66 6.05
C LEU A 92 -9.77 -2.28 6.49
N GLU A 93 -10.29 -1.89 7.65
CA GLU A 93 -11.56 -2.40 8.17
C GLU A 93 -12.73 -2.09 7.22
N LYS A 94 -12.80 -0.86 6.68
CA LYS A 94 -13.83 -0.49 5.70
C LYS A 94 -13.74 -1.31 4.42
N ALA A 95 -12.54 -1.58 3.94
CA ALA A 95 -12.34 -2.37 2.73
C ALA A 95 -12.75 -3.84 2.94
N ILE A 96 -12.38 -4.43 4.08
CA ILE A 96 -12.81 -5.79 4.47
C ILE A 96 -14.33 -5.89 4.56
N GLN A 97 -14.98 -4.96 5.26
CA GLN A 97 -16.45 -4.95 5.38
C GLN A 97 -17.15 -4.84 4.02
N THR A 98 -16.57 -4.08 3.10
CA THR A 98 -17.12 -3.93 1.74
C THR A 98 -16.95 -5.22 0.95
N GLN A 99 -15.79 -5.89 1.05
CA GLN A 99 -15.52 -7.17 0.41
C GLN A 99 -16.51 -8.24 0.88
N GLU A 100 -16.74 -8.35 2.20
CA GLU A 100 -17.70 -9.30 2.76
C GLU A 100 -19.13 -9.06 2.26
N LYS A 101 -19.54 -7.79 2.09
CA LYS A 101 -20.86 -7.46 1.54
C LYS A 101 -20.99 -7.89 0.07
N ILE A 102 -19.96 -7.67 -0.73
CA ILE A 102 -19.93 -8.07 -2.14
C ILE A 102 -19.97 -9.59 -2.25
N GLU A 103 -19.19 -10.31 -1.44
CA GLU A 103 -19.17 -11.77 -1.43
C GLU A 103 -20.53 -12.37 -1.05
N LYS A 104 -21.17 -11.83 -0.01
CA LYS A 104 -22.54 -12.23 0.36
C LYS A 104 -23.55 -11.97 -0.74
N TRP A 105 -23.46 -10.81 -1.41
CA TRP A 105 -24.34 -10.48 -2.53
C TRP A 105 -24.13 -11.42 -3.72
N ASN A 106 -22.87 -11.69 -4.09
CA ASN A 106 -22.53 -12.64 -5.15
C ASN A 106 -23.06 -14.05 -4.86
N GLN A 107 -22.97 -14.50 -3.60
CA GLN A 107 -23.50 -15.78 -3.18
C GLN A 107 -25.02 -15.86 -3.29
N GLN A 108 -25.73 -14.81 -2.85
CA GLN A 108 -27.19 -14.72 -3.02
C GLN A 108 -27.62 -14.70 -4.49
N VAL A 109 -26.89 -13.98 -5.35
CA VAL A 109 -27.16 -13.95 -6.79
C VAL A 109 -26.98 -15.33 -7.40
N LYS A 110 -25.93 -16.06 -7.00
CA LYS A 110 -25.68 -17.43 -7.47
C LYS A 110 -26.81 -18.38 -7.06
N GLU A 111 -27.24 -18.34 -5.80
CA GLU A 111 -28.36 -19.15 -5.30
C GLU A 111 -29.68 -18.82 -6.01
N ASN A 112 -29.96 -17.54 -6.24
CA ASN A 112 -31.13 -17.10 -6.99
C ASN A 112 -31.12 -17.61 -8.44
N TYR A 113 -29.96 -17.54 -9.09
CA TYR A 113 -29.79 -18.00 -10.47
C TYR A 113 -29.95 -19.52 -10.59
N GLU A 114 -29.41 -20.30 -9.64
CA GLU A 114 -29.59 -21.75 -9.61
C GLU A 114 -31.06 -22.13 -9.41
N ARG A 115 -31.76 -21.47 -8.48
CA ARG A 115 -33.22 -21.65 -8.29
C ARG A 115 -34.01 -21.35 -9.56
N PHE A 116 -33.71 -20.23 -10.22
CA PHE A 116 -34.36 -19.85 -11.47
C PHE A 116 -34.14 -20.91 -12.56
N LYS A 117 -32.90 -21.40 -12.73
CA LYS A 117 -32.59 -22.47 -13.69
C LYS A 117 -33.37 -23.76 -13.41
N GLU A 118 -33.53 -24.13 -12.15
CA GLU A 118 -34.34 -25.31 -11.80
C GLU A 118 -35.82 -25.11 -12.12
N GLU A 119 -36.38 -23.94 -11.83
CA GLU A 119 -37.76 -23.62 -12.18
C GLU A 119 -37.99 -23.64 -13.70
N GLU A 120 -37.08 -23.07 -14.49
CA GLU A 120 -37.16 -23.13 -15.95
C GLU A 120 -37.11 -24.56 -16.46
N LYS A 121 -36.21 -25.40 -15.93
CA LYS A 121 -36.17 -26.83 -16.28
C LYS A 121 -37.48 -27.54 -15.95
N ARG A 122 -38.07 -27.26 -14.78
CA ARG A 122 -39.37 -27.82 -14.36
C ARG A 122 -40.49 -27.36 -15.28
N LYS A 123 -40.57 -26.06 -15.62
CA LYS A 123 -41.54 -25.50 -16.56
C LYS A 123 -41.39 -26.13 -17.95
N ALA A 124 -40.17 -26.17 -18.50
CA ALA A 124 -39.89 -26.78 -19.80
C ALA A 124 -40.25 -28.28 -19.83
N SER A 125 -39.99 -29.01 -18.73
CA SER A 125 -40.39 -30.41 -18.60
C SER A 125 -41.90 -30.59 -18.50
N TRP A 126 -42.62 -29.67 -17.84
CA TRP A 126 -44.08 -29.68 -17.76
C TRP A 126 -44.72 -29.40 -19.13
N TRP A 127 -44.23 -28.39 -19.86
CA TRP A 127 -44.66 -28.09 -21.23
C TRP A 127 -44.44 -29.27 -22.18
N LYS A 128 -43.29 -29.96 -22.10
CA LYS A 128 -43.03 -31.18 -22.90
C LYS A 128 -44.00 -32.32 -22.61
N ARG A 129 -44.52 -32.44 -21.39
CA ARG A 129 -45.55 -33.44 -21.03
C ARG A 129 -46.92 -33.06 -21.55
N LEU A 130 -47.24 -31.78 -21.65
CA LEU A 130 -48.51 -31.30 -22.18
C LEU A 130 -48.64 -31.57 -23.69
N ILE A 131 -47.57 -31.32 -24.45
CA ILE A 131 -47.57 -31.44 -25.93
C ILE A 131 -47.56 -32.91 -26.39
N LYS A 132 -47.14 -33.87 -25.54
CA LYS A 132 -47.11 -35.32 -25.85
C LYS A 132 -48.44 -36.04 -25.58
N LYS A 133 -49.51 -35.34 -25.21
CA LYS A 133 -50.81 -35.93 -24.83
C LYS A 133 -51.83 -36.00 -25.97
N ASP A 134 -51.43 -35.65 -27.19
CA ASP A 134 -52.13 -35.97 -28.46
C ASP A 134 -51.42 -37.12 -29.17
#